data_AF-A0A4V1SAP0-F1
#
_entry.id   AF-A0A4V1SAP0-F1
#
_cell.length_a   1.000
_cell.length_b   1.000
_cell.length_c   1.000
_cell.angle_alpha   90.00
_cell.angle_beta   90.00
_cell.angle_gamma   90.00
#
_symmetry.space_group_name_H-M   'P 1'
#
loop_
_entity.id
_entity.type
_entity.pdbx_description
1 polymer ?
#
loop_
_entity_poly.entity_id
_entity_poly.type
_entity_poly.pdbx_seq_one_letter_code
_entity_poly.pdbx_strand_id
1 'polypeptide(L)' 'PYVGLHEWETVESLSPGSGKLAEAAIRLFFAMRQLDEAGLDAIIAEPVSETGLGVAIMDRLRRASVNFK' A
#
# COMPACT_ATOMS: atom_id res chain seq x y z
N PRO A 1 5.70 -1.44 14.17
CA PRO A 1 5.26 -1.35 12.75
C PRO A 1 6.23 -2.14 11.86
N TYR A 2 5.75 -2.92 10.88
CA TYR A 2 6.59 -3.87 10.13
C TYR A 2 7.72 -3.17 9.33
N VAL A 3 7.56 -1.88 9.06
CA VAL A 3 8.57 -0.99 8.48
C VAL A 3 9.91 -0.95 9.22
N GLY A 4 9.96 -1.34 10.51
CA GLY A 4 11.20 -1.39 11.29
C GLY A 4 11.79 -2.79 11.50
N LEU A 5 11.16 -3.84 10.94
CA LEU A 5 11.58 -5.23 11.16
C LEU A 5 12.61 -5.72 10.13
N HIS A 6 12.74 -5.03 9.00
CA HIS A 6 13.66 -5.38 7.91
C HIS A 6 14.28 -4.11 7.33
N GLU A 7 15.42 -4.26 6.65
CA GLU A 7 16.05 -3.20 5.87
C GLU A 7 15.30 -3.06 4.53
N TRP A 8 14.26 -2.25 4.52
CA TRP A 8 13.50 -1.93 3.31
C TRP A 8 14.24 -0.88 2.48
N GLU A 9 14.36 -1.10 1.18
CA GLU A 9 14.99 -0.13 0.27
C GLU A 9 14.15 1.15 0.14
N THR A 10 12.83 1.02 0.05
CA THR A 10 11.90 2.15 0.03
C THR A 10 10.64 1.81 0.82
N VAL A 11 10.11 2.79 1.55
CA VAL A 11 8.89 2.66 2.35
C VAL A 11 7.95 3.81 2.04
N GLU A 12 6.72 3.50 1.66
CA GLU A 12 5.66 4.48 1.43
C GLU A 12 4.48 4.26 2.40
N SER A 13 4.06 5.33 3.07
CA SER A 13 2.87 5.31 3.91
C SER A 13 1.64 5.80 3.15
N LEU A 14 0.58 5.00 3.19
CA LEU A 14 -0.71 5.37 2.59
C LEU A 14 -1.39 6.52 3.33
N SER A 15 -1.20 6.67 4.64
CA SER A 15 -1.89 7.68 5.44
C SER A 15 -0.94 8.32 6.47
N PRO A 16 0.10 9.04 6.02
CA PRO A 16 1.13 9.60 6.89
C PRO A 16 0.61 10.72 7.81
N GLY A 17 -0.49 11.39 7.45
CA GLY A 17 -1.05 12.48 8.26
C GLY A 17 -2.11 12.00 9.26
N SER A 18 -3.27 11.59 8.75
CA SER A 18 -4.48 11.32 9.53
C SER A 18 -4.59 9.89 10.03
N GLY A 19 -3.87 8.94 9.43
CA GLY A 19 -4.02 7.50 9.69
C GLY A 19 -5.37 6.93 9.24
N LYS A 20 -6.16 7.67 8.45
CA LYS A 20 -7.52 7.27 8.02
C LYS A 20 -7.53 6.69 6.61
N LEU A 21 -8.54 5.84 6.36
CA LEU A 21 -8.78 5.19 5.07
C LEU A 21 -9.05 6.19 3.92
N ALA A 22 -9.61 7.36 4.23
CA ALA A 22 -9.86 8.39 3.20
C ALA A 22 -8.56 8.93 2.59
N GLU A 23 -7.58 9.26 3.42
CA GLU A 23 -6.25 9.67 2.96
C GLU A 23 -5.52 8.51 2.27
N ALA A 24 -5.62 7.30 2.82
CA ALA A 24 -5.06 6.09 2.21
C ALA A 24 -5.57 5.86 0.79
N ALA A 25 -6.88 6.00 0.57
CA ALA A 25 -7.49 5.83 -0.74
C ALA A 25 -7.00 6.87 -1.76
N ILE A 26 -6.84 8.14 -1.33
CA ILE A 26 -6.33 9.22 -2.17
C ILE A 26 -4.86 8.98 -2.56
N ARG A 27 -4.04 8.51 -1.61
CA ARG A 27 -2.60 8.32 -1.81
C ARG A 27 -2.23 7.00 -2.47
N LEU A 28 -3.14 6.02 -2.55
CA LEU A 28 -2.84 4.65 -3.00
C LEU A 28 -2.08 4.61 -4.34
N PHE A 29 -2.58 5.28 -5.38
CA PHE A 29 -1.94 5.27 -6.69
C PHE A 29 -0.62 6.03 -6.73
N PHE A 30 -0.50 7.10 -5.94
CA PHE A 30 0.76 7.80 -5.79
C PHE A 30 1.83 6.89 -5.17
N ALA A 31 1.51 6.24 -4.06
CA ALA A 31 2.44 5.34 -3.37
C ALA A 31 2.84 4.13 -4.25
N MET A 32 1.88 3.49 -4.92
CA MET A 32 2.18 2.37 -5.83
C MET A 32 3.11 2.82 -6.97
N ARG A 33 2.88 3.99 -7.56
CA ARG A 33 3.72 4.51 -8.64
C ARG A 33 5.14 4.85 -8.18
N GLN A 34 5.29 5.44 -6.99
CA GLN A 34 6.61 5.70 -6.41
C GLN A 34 7.42 4.41 -6.22
N LEU A 35 6.76 3.35 -5.74
CA LEU A 35 7.41 2.05 -5.53
C LEU A 35 7.72 1.33 -6.85
N ASP A 36 6.84 1.41 -7.85
CA ASP A 36 7.09 0.84 -9.18
C ASP A 36 8.28 1.54 -9.87
N GLU A 37 8.37 2.88 -9.78
CA GLU A 37 9.45 3.67 -10.37
C GLU A 37 10.81 3.45 -9.67
N ALA A 38 10.81 2.93 -8.44
CA ALA A 38 12.03 2.57 -7.72
C ALA A 38 12.71 1.28 -8.24
N GLY A 39 12.05 0.52 -9.13
CA GLY A 39 12.66 -0.66 -9.76
C GLY A 39 12.86 -1.84 -8.81
N LEU A 40 11.99 -1.98 -7.81
CA LEU A 40 12.05 -3.02 -6.78
C LEU A 40 11.68 -4.41 -7.34
N ASP A 41 12.26 -5.47 -6.75
CA ASP A 41 11.90 -6.85 -7.10
C ASP A 41 10.47 -7.22 -6.65
N ALA A 42 10.02 -6.68 -5.51
CA ALA A 42 8.70 -6.94 -4.95
C ALA A 42 8.25 -5.80 -4.01
N ILE A 43 6.94 -5.60 -3.94
CA ILE A 43 6.28 -4.70 -2.98
C ILE A 43 5.54 -5.55 -1.94
N ILE A 44 5.81 -5.30 -0.66
CA ILE A 44 5.08 -5.89 0.46
C ILE A 44 4.14 -4.82 1.05
N ALA A 45 2.83 -5.08 0.98
CA ALA A 45 1.81 -4.16 1.50
C ALA A 45 1.15 -4.73 2.77
N GLU A 46 1.07 -3.92 3.83
CA GLU A 46 0.26 -4.25 5.00
C GLU A 46 -1.24 -4.12 4.68
N PRO A 47 -2.10 -5.05 5.10
CA PRO A 47 -3.53 -4.96 4.87
C PRO A 47 -4.15 -3.82 5.69
N VAL A 48 -5.11 -3.11 5.08
CA VAL A 48 -5.95 -2.13 5.79
C VAL A 48 -7.24 -2.78 6.28
N SER A 49 -7.95 -2.13 7.21
CA SER A 49 -9.29 -2.57 7.63
C SER A 49 -10.23 -2.66 6.43
N GLU A 50 -10.83 -3.82 6.15
CA GLU A 50 -11.76 -4.04 5.05
C GLU A 50 -13.17 -3.50 5.36
N THR A 51 -13.27 -2.22 5.68
CA THR A 51 -14.52 -1.50 5.93
C THR A 51 -14.56 -0.20 5.14
N GLY A 52 -15.74 0.17 4.62
CA GLY A 52 -15.89 1.38 3.80
C GLY A 52 -14.89 1.44 2.64
N LEU A 53 -14.06 2.49 2.60
CA LEU A 53 -13.01 2.67 1.58
C LEU A 53 -11.92 1.58 1.61
N GLY A 54 -11.71 0.94 2.76
CA GLY A 54 -10.68 -0.10 2.89
C GLY A 54 -10.98 -1.35 2.07
N VAL A 55 -12.26 -1.68 1.82
CA VAL A 55 -12.65 -2.74 0.89
C VAL A 55 -12.13 -2.43 -0.52
N ALA A 56 -12.31 -1.19 -0.98
CA ALA A 56 -11.83 -0.77 -2.29
C ALA A 56 -10.30 -0.73 -2.38
N ILE A 57 -9.61 -0.30 -1.31
CA ILE A 57 -8.15 -0.32 -1.23
C ILE A 57 -7.63 -1.76 -1.35
N MET A 58 -8.16 -2.68 -0.55
CA MET A 58 -7.74 -4.08 -0.57
C MET A 58 -8.06 -4.75 -1.92
N ASP A 59 -9.20 -4.45 -2.53
CA ASP A 59 -9.56 -4.92 -3.86
C ASP A 59 -8.58 -4.42 -4.95
N ARG A 60 -8.03 -3.20 -4.82
CA ARG A 60 -6.98 -2.70 -5.73
C ARG A 60 -5.63 -3.39 -5.47
N LEU A 61 -5.21 -3.50 -4.21
CA LEU A 61 -3.96 -4.19 -3.85
C LEU A 61 -3.96 -5.66 -4.27
N ARG A 62 -5.08 -6.38 -4.04
CA ARG A 62 -5.23 -7.77 -4.47
C ARG A 62 -5.10 -7.91 -5.97
N ARG A 63 -5.76 -7.04 -6.75
CA ARG A 63 -5.62 -7.03 -8.22
C ARG A 63 -4.23 -6.71 -8.72
N ALA A 64 -3.47 -5.89 -8.00
CA ALA A 64 -2.08 -5.59 -8.34
C ALA A 64 -1.11 -6.73 -7.95
N SER A 65 -1.53 -7.64 -7.06
CA SER A 65 -0.67 -8.73 -6.60
C SER A 65 -0.49 -9.82 -7.66
N VAL A 66 0.68 -10.46 -7.65
CA VAL A 66 1.06 -11.54 -8.57
C VAL A 66 0.14 -12.78 -8.54
N ASN A 67 -0.67 -12.92 -7.50
CA ASN A 67 -1.53 -14.09 -7.27
C ASN A 67 -3.03 -13.80 -7.47
N PHE A 68 -3.40 -12.70 -8.11
CA PHE A 68 -4.80 -12.43 -8.43
C PHE A 68 -5.32 -13.47 -9.43
N LYS A 69 -6.36 -14.21 -9.05
CA LYS A 69 -7.07 -15.19 -9.89
C LYS A 69 -8.29 -14.57 -10.55
#